data_AF-T1CHX5-F1
#
_entry.id   AF-T1CHX5-F1
#
_cell.length_a   1.000
_cell.length_b   1.000
_cell.length_c   1.000
_cell.angle_alpha   90.00
_cell.angle_beta   90.00
_cell.angle_gamma   90.00
#
_symmetry.space_group_name_H-M   'P 1'
#
loop_
_entity.id
_entity.type
_entity.pdbx_description
1 polymer ?
#
loop_
_entity_poly.entity_id
_entity_poly.type
_entity_poly.pdbx_seq_one_letter_code
_entity_poly.pdbx_strand_id
1 'polypeptide(L)'
;MAYQKLIFSFKPGEEYLRMGYQIRDISKTLPNPFANPEAFVNAFVVAFPLGSIGIQASLVPTTIEKLVKKSANWHDFSNAVEKELKGTKETNIRSAVSFIKAHSARLAYDVGGFSIGNETVVLDFSALNEDAKGFYAELVLRQVYSDMEQRKRKDVLICVDEAHRLTTGDFGRYHTIIVEMSREIRDKGMLWITTQNYADIPDSIRNQFASQFLFKTTSQADLGALRSIEPLLAWTVSSLPKHHFVDAQAPEIHTGIPAYYYNPKGEVDKNAEISLETVVVPGLAKPQASKLEFFKPPEDRPTATQHAAMLALYNNQGAALSELTKYLKRRGWITGDPTIYGSKGRIGIFESLVKLGLSETTGKSYKLTEKGLRWVDPSRIIEDANNLGSDLHMQLIKKTIEKLHDENMLVVAPKGSDAPDLIAYPVANAAKKKYMWDDKNRRAYEIQTTAREDSIMANAEKKAKYNISITWVTYDEEILEEIKKFTENKDEYWIVK
;
A
#
# COMPACT_ATOMS: atom_id res chain seq x y z
N MET A 1 24.44 -10.76 -18.25
CA MET A 1 25.54 -10.56 -17.29
C MET A 1 24.98 -10.86 -15.91
N ALA A 2 25.72 -11.57 -15.05
CA ALA A 2 25.25 -11.88 -13.70
C ALA A 2 25.69 -10.77 -12.75
N TYR A 3 24.75 -10.10 -12.09
CA TYR A 3 25.03 -9.12 -11.04
C TYR A 3 25.78 -9.80 -9.87
N GLN A 4 26.77 -9.13 -9.28
CA GLN A 4 27.28 -9.53 -7.96
C GLN A 4 26.15 -9.35 -6.95
N LYS A 5 25.77 -10.39 -6.21
CA LYS A 5 24.71 -10.26 -5.19
C LYS A 5 25.33 -10.14 -3.81
N LEU A 6 24.95 -9.10 -3.08
CA LEU A 6 25.30 -8.90 -1.68
C LEU A 6 24.03 -9.01 -0.86
N ILE A 7 23.89 -10.12 -0.13
CA ILE A 7 22.65 -10.46 0.58
C ILE A 7 22.85 -10.24 2.06
N PHE A 8 22.12 -9.30 2.66
CA PHE A 8 22.15 -9.01 4.09
C PHE A 8 21.08 -9.85 4.78
N SER A 9 21.50 -10.76 5.66
CA SER A 9 20.61 -11.63 6.43
C SER A 9 20.78 -11.39 7.94
N PHE A 10 19.67 -11.38 8.66
CA PHE A 10 19.61 -11.02 10.08
C PHE A 10 19.16 -12.19 10.99
N LYS A 11 18.67 -13.29 10.41
CA LYS A 11 18.16 -14.44 11.16
C LYS A 11 19.04 -15.67 10.95
N PRO A 12 19.25 -16.47 12.01
CA PRO A 12 20.00 -17.71 11.88
C PRO A 12 19.20 -18.73 11.05
N GLY A 13 19.88 -19.50 10.20
CA GLY A 13 19.29 -20.69 9.57
C GLY A 13 18.34 -20.44 8.39
N GLU A 14 18.39 -19.27 7.74
CA GLU A 14 17.48 -18.94 6.63
C GLU A 14 17.69 -19.78 5.35
N GLU A 15 16.65 -19.84 4.51
CA GLU A 15 16.67 -20.58 3.23
C GLU A 15 17.77 -20.13 2.27
N TYR A 16 18.30 -18.91 2.39
CA TYR A 16 19.44 -18.44 1.59
C TYR A 16 20.68 -19.33 1.75
N LEU A 17 20.85 -19.96 2.92
CA LEU A 17 21.90 -20.95 3.17
C LEU A 17 21.79 -22.16 2.22
N ARG A 18 20.58 -22.44 1.72
CA ARG A 18 20.29 -23.53 0.78
C ARG A 18 20.46 -23.13 -0.69
N MET A 19 20.66 -21.85 -0.99
CA MET A 19 20.83 -21.34 -2.36
C MET A 19 22.27 -21.47 -2.89
N GLY A 20 23.22 -22.00 -2.10
CA GLY A 20 24.58 -22.28 -2.53
C GLY A 20 25.51 -21.07 -2.61
N TYR A 21 25.13 -19.93 -2.04
CA TYR A 21 26.00 -18.76 -1.93
C TYR A 21 27.02 -18.92 -0.79
N GLN A 22 28.18 -18.27 -0.93
CA GLN A 22 29.15 -18.19 0.16
C GLN A 22 28.54 -17.39 1.31
N ILE A 23 28.68 -17.90 2.53
CA ILE A 23 28.16 -17.24 3.74
C ILE A 23 29.34 -16.70 4.53
N ARG A 24 29.24 -15.44 4.94
CA ARG A 24 30.21 -14.76 5.76
C ARG A 24 29.55 -14.28 7.03
N ASP A 25 29.96 -14.89 8.14
CA ASP A 25 29.64 -14.44 9.48
C ASP A 25 30.32 -13.09 9.74
N ILE A 26 29.50 -12.04 9.76
CA ILE A 26 29.99 -10.66 9.85
C ILE A 26 30.53 -10.35 11.24
N SER A 27 30.11 -11.06 12.29
CA SER A 27 30.61 -10.84 13.66
C SER A 27 32.12 -11.04 13.80
N LYS A 28 32.74 -11.78 12.87
CA LYS A 28 34.20 -12.05 12.84
C LYS A 28 34.98 -11.09 11.96
N THR A 29 34.28 -10.30 11.13
CA THR A 29 34.91 -9.39 10.17
C THR A 29 34.16 -8.07 10.11
N LEU A 30 33.87 -7.45 11.25
CA LEU A 30 33.15 -6.18 11.27
C LEU A 30 34.01 -5.05 10.69
N PRO A 31 33.42 -4.11 9.91
CA PRO A 31 34.14 -2.91 9.50
C PRO A 31 34.50 -2.06 10.72
N ASN A 32 35.62 -1.35 10.65
CA ASN A 32 35.99 -0.38 11.68
C ASN A 32 35.01 0.81 11.64
N PRO A 33 34.14 0.98 12.65
CA PRO A 33 33.13 2.05 12.64
C PRO A 33 33.76 3.44 12.79
N PHE A 34 34.99 3.53 13.28
CA PHE A 34 35.71 4.79 13.51
C PHE A 34 36.40 5.33 12.24
N ALA A 35 36.42 4.58 11.14
CA ALA A 35 37.06 5.00 9.89
C ALA A 35 36.33 6.18 9.22
N ASN A 36 35.01 6.29 9.42
CA ASN A 36 34.20 7.38 8.90
C ASN A 36 33.24 7.90 10.00
N PRO A 37 33.54 9.05 10.62
CA PRO A 37 32.72 9.62 11.68
C PRO A 37 31.27 9.90 11.28
N GLU A 38 31.03 10.31 10.04
CA GLU A 38 29.68 10.58 9.53
C GLU A 38 28.88 9.28 9.39
N ALA A 39 29.51 8.23 8.85
CA ALA A 39 28.87 6.91 8.76
C ALA A 39 28.54 6.36 10.15
N PHE A 40 29.42 6.54 11.15
CA PHE A 40 29.15 6.17 12.54
C PHE A 40 27.91 6.89 13.06
N VAL A 41 27.84 8.21 12.92
CA VAL A 41 26.74 9.02 13.45
C VAL A 41 25.40 8.58 12.84
N ASN A 42 25.35 8.43 11.51
CA ASN A 42 24.14 7.96 10.84
C ASN A 42 23.74 6.55 11.28
N ALA A 43 24.70 5.61 11.31
CA ALA A 43 24.44 4.25 11.78
C ALA A 43 23.96 4.18 13.23
N PHE A 44 24.50 5.04 14.10
CA PHE A 44 24.08 5.12 15.49
C PHE A 44 22.65 5.63 15.62
N VAL A 45 22.27 6.67 14.87
CA VAL A 45 20.91 7.22 14.87
C VAL A 45 19.90 6.21 14.31
N VAL A 46 20.27 5.47 13.27
CA VAL A 46 19.43 4.41 12.68
C VAL A 46 19.22 3.28 13.69
N ALA A 47 20.27 2.83 14.37
CA ALA A 47 20.19 1.76 15.36
C ALA A 47 19.48 2.18 16.66
N PHE A 48 19.59 3.46 17.03
CA PHE A 48 18.97 4.02 18.23
C PHE A 48 18.16 5.26 17.85
N PRO A 49 16.92 5.07 17.33
CA PRO A 49 16.07 6.16 16.92
C PRO A 49 15.85 7.14 18.08
N LEU A 50 16.27 8.38 17.87
CA LEU A 50 16.05 9.46 18.81
C LEU A 50 14.58 9.87 18.69
N GLY A 51 13.86 9.92 19.81
CA GLY A 51 12.45 10.34 19.85
C GLY A 51 12.24 11.81 19.45
N SER A 52 11.12 12.40 19.89
CA SER A 52 10.73 13.77 19.56
C SER A 52 11.88 14.79 19.69
N ILE A 53 11.90 15.76 18.77
CA ILE A 53 12.95 16.78 18.63
C ILE A 53 12.97 17.69 19.88
N GLY A 54 13.69 17.26 20.91
CA GLY A 54 14.07 18.08 22.05
C GLY A 54 15.53 18.52 21.96
N ILE A 55 15.89 19.60 22.66
CA ILE A 55 17.27 20.15 22.72
C ILE A 55 18.30 19.07 23.12
N GLN A 56 17.89 18.07 23.90
CA GLN A 56 18.76 16.97 24.32
C GLN A 56 19.02 15.95 23.21
N ALA A 57 18.00 15.60 22.41
CA ALA A 57 18.13 14.68 21.29
C ALA A 57 18.97 15.29 20.16
N SER A 58 18.83 16.59 19.90
CA SER A 58 19.58 17.28 18.84
C SER A 58 21.09 17.37 19.10
N LEU A 59 21.53 17.24 20.36
CA LEU A 59 22.94 17.24 20.73
C LEU A 59 23.62 15.87 20.59
N VAL A 60 22.86 14.78 20.48
CA VAL A 60 23.44 13.43 20.38
C VAL A 60 24.33 13.30 19.13
N PRO A 61 23.89 13.65 17.90
CA PRO A 61 24.73 13.48 16.72
C PRO A 61 26.04 14.28 16.75
N THR A 62 25.98 15.55 17.16
CA THR A 62 27.15 16.43 17.25
C THR A 62 28.13 15.97 18.33
N THR A 63 27.62 15.45 19.44
CA THR A 63 28.44 14.88 20.52
C THR A 63 29.12 13.59 20.07
N ILE A 64 28.40 12.69 19.39
CA ILE A 64 28.99 11.46 18.83
C ILE A 64 30.10 11.81 17.86
N GLU A 65 29.86 12.72 16.91
CA GLU A 65 30.85 13.11 15.90
C GLU A 65 32.15 13.62 16.55
N LYS A 66 32.04 14.45 17.60
CA LYS A 66 33.19 14.95 18.38
C LYS A 66 33.96 13.82 19.06
N LEU A 67 33.28 12.80 19.58
CA LEU A 67 33.89 11.68 20.30
C LEU A 67 34.53 10.67 19.34
N VAL A 68 33.85 10.34 18.24
CA VAL A 68 34.33 9.41 17.21
C VAL A 68 35.60 9.93 16.54
N LYS A 69 35.67 11.23 16.20
CA LYS A 69 36.86 11.86 15.61
C LYS A 69 38.14 11.73 16.46
N LYS A 70 38.02 11.41 17.75
CA LYS A 70 39.14 11.26 18.70
C LYS A 70 39.44 9.82 19.07
N SER A 71 38.72 8.87 18.47
CA SER A 71 38.74 7.46 18.89
C SER A 71 39.15 6.60 17.72
N ALA A 72 40.12 5.70 17.91
CA ALA A 72 40.52 4.74 16.87
C ALA A 72 39.79 3.40 16.98
N ASN A 73 39.24 3.11 18.17
CA ASN A 73 38.59 1.85 18.52
C ASN A 73 37.56 2.07 19.65
N TRP A 74 36.84 1.01 20.02
CA TRP A 74 35.81 1.06 21.06
C TRP A 74 36.34 1.40 22.45
N HIS A 75 37.59 1.00 22.77
CA HIS A 75 38.22 1.33 24.05
C HIS A 75 38.48 2.84 24.16
N ASP A 76 39.06 3.44 23.13
CA ASP A 76 39.29 4.89 23.06
C ASP A 76 37.96 5.66 23.12
N PHE A 77 36.94 5.18 22.41
CA PHE A 77 35.61 5.78 22.40
C PHE A 77 34.96 5.74 23.77
N SER A 78 35.01 4.59 24.46
CA SER A 78 34.50 4.46 25.83
C SER A 78 35.22 5.44 26.78
N ASN A 79 36.55 5.52 26.71
CA ASN A 79 37.33 6.46 27.53
C ASN A 79 36.97 7.92 27.23
N ALA A 80 36.77 8.27 25.95
CA ALA A 80 36.35 9.60 25.53
C ALA A 80 34.95 9.95 26.07
N VAL A 81 33.99 9.03 25.98
CA VAL A 81 32.63 9.17 26.53
C VAL A 81 32.70 9.40 28.04
N GLU A 82 33.48 8.61 28.79
CA GLU A 82 33.60 8.77 30.24
C GLU A 82 34.23 10.10 30.63
N LYS A 83 35.27 10.53 29.91
CA LYS A 83 35.93 11.81 30.15
C LYS A 83 34.98 12.98 29.91
N GLU A 84 34.21 12.94 28.83
CA GLU A 84 33.22 13.97 28.50
C GLU A 84 32.10 14.03 29.56
N LEU A 85 31.64 12.87 30.04
CA LEU A 85 30.60 12.77 31.07
C LEU A 85 31.02 13.36 32.42
N LYS A 86 32.29 13.11 32.82
CA LYS A 86 32.89 13.65 34.04
C LYS A 86 33.23 15.14 33.91
N GLY A 87 33.69 15.58 32.74
CA GLY A 87 34.15 16.94 32.50
C GLY A 87 33.04 17.97 32.24
N THR A 88 31.87 17.54 31.76
CA THR A 88 30.80 18.46 31.37
C THR A 88 29.85 18.78 32.53
N LYS A 89 29.59 20.07 32.75
CA LYS A 89 28.62 20.56 33.76
C LYS A 89 27.24 20.86 33.17
N GLU A 90 27.13 21.02 31.85
CA GLU A 90 25.86 21.31 31.19
C GLU A 90 24.94 20.08 31.17
N THR A 91 23.73 20.23 31.72
CA THR A 91 22.74 19.15 31.86
C THR A 91 22.37 18.50 30.53
N ASN A 92 22.20 19.30 29.46
CA ASN A 92 21.78 18.78 28.16
C ASN A 92 22.87 17.93 27.50
N ILE A 93 24.12 18.40 27.49
CA ILE A 93 25.25 17.63 26.98
C ILE A 93 25.48 16.37 27.83
N ARG A 94 25.42 16.48 29.17
CA ARG A 94 25.55 15.31 30.06
C ARG A 94 24.46 14.26 29.80
N SER A 95 23.25 14.68 29.46
CA SER A 95 22.16 13.76 29.09
C SER A 95 22.45 13.06 27.76
N ALA A 96 22.90 13.79 26.73
CA ALA A 96 23.31 13.22 25.45
C ALA A 96 24.48 12.23 25.62
N VAL A 97 25.52 12.57 26.40
CA VAL A 97 26.65 11.67 26.68
C VAL A 97 26.20 10.44 27.47
N SER A 98 25.28 10.59 28.42
CA SER A 98 24.70 9.45 29.15
C SER A 98 23.97 8.49 28.21
N PHE A 99 23.18 9.03 27.28
CA PHE A 99 22.50 8.23 26.24
C PHE A 99 23.52 7.47 25.37
N ILE A 100 24.55 8.16 24.87
CA ILE A 100 25.62 7.54 24.08
C ILE A 100 26.31 6.42 24.86
N LYS A 101 26.63 6.65 26.15
CA LYS A 101 27.25 5.65 27.02
C LYS A 101 26.38 4.41 27.19
N ALA A 102 25.09 4.59 27.44
CA ALA A 102 24.14 3.49 27.68
C ALA A 102 24.00 2.56 26.47
N HIS A 103 24.14 3.09 25.26
CA HIS A 103 23.92 2.35 24.02
C HIS A 103 25.21 1.84 23.36
N SER A 104 26.30 2.60 23.42
CA SER A 104 27.58 2.23 22.76
C SER A 104 28.19 0.92 23.27
N ALA A 105 27.99 0.57 24.54
CA ALA A 105 28.48 -0.69 25.09
C ALA A 105 27.91 -1.92 24.36
N ARG A 106 26.69 -1.82 23.81
CA ARG A 106 26.04 -2.90 23.06
C ARG A 106 26.55 -3.01 21.63
N LEU A 107 27.23 -1.99 21.12
CA LEU A 107 27.81 -1.97 19.78
C LEU A 107 29.28 -2.41 19.76
N ALA A 108 29.91 -2.52 20.93
CA ALA A 108 31.32 -2.86 21.07
C ALA A 108 31.56 -4.35 20.75
N TYR A 109 32.07 -4.60 19.54
CA TYR A 109 32.51 -5.90 19.06
C TYR A 109 33.94 -5.79 18.54
N ASP A 110 34.62 -6.94 18.43
CA ASP A 110 35.93 -7.01 17.79
C ASP A 110 35.80 -6.64 16.31
N VAL A 111 36.53 -5.60 15.91
CA VAL A 111 36.55 -5.11 14.54
C VAL A 111 37.73 -5.71 13.79
N GLY A 112 37.53 -6.04 12.51
CA GLY A 112 38.52 -6.71 11.68
C GLY A 112 38.75 -6.03 10.34
N GLY A 113 39.60 -6.62 9.51
CA GLY A 113 39.77 -6.21 8.11
C GLY A 113 38.56 -6.58 7.28
N PHE A 114 37.46 -5.82 7.40
CA PHE A 114 36.30 -6.02 6.55
C PHE A 114 36.65 -5.66 5.10
N SER A 115 36.42 -6.61 4.20
CA SER A 115 36.60 -6.43 2.76
C SER A 115 35.63 -7.36 2.07
N ILE A 116 34.85 -6.87 1.11
CA ILE A 116 34.01 -7.71 0.27
C ILE A 116 34.73 -7.81 -1.07
N GLY A 117 34.98 -9.02 -1.58
CA GLY A 117 35.56 -9.16 -2.91
C GLY A 117 34.51 -8.98 -4.01
N ASN A 118 34.70 -9.64 -5.15
CA ASN A 118 33.77 -9.62 -6.28
C ASN A 118 32.79 -10.81 -6.28
N GLU A 119 32.84 -11.64 -5.24
CA GLU A 119 31.98 -12.80 -5.07
C GLU A 119 30.52 -12.42 -4.74
N THR A 120 29.59 -13.30 -5.11
CA THR A 120 28.25 -13.25 -4.54
C THR A 120 28.29 -13.86 -3.13
N VAL A 121 27.83 -13.11 -2.14
CA VAL A 121 27.99 -13.47 -0.73
C VAL A 121 26.74 -13.11 0.09
N VAL A 122 26.44 -13.97 1.06
CA VAL A 122 25.50 -13.71 2.15
C VAL A 122 26.30 -13.17 3.33
N LEU A 123 26.00 -11.94 3.73
CA LEU A 123 26.52 -11.27 4.90
C LEU A 123 25.57 -11.59 6.06
N ASP A 124 25.99 -12.50 6.94
CA ASP A 124 25.19 -12.99 8.05
C ASP A 124 25.47 -12.17 9.31
N PHE A 125 24.45 -11.44 9.78
CA PHE A 125 24.47 -10.62 10.99
C PHE A 125 23.81 -11.34 12.19
N SER A 126 23.36 -12.58 12.03
CA SER A 126 22.56 -13.29 13.04
C SER A 126 23.26 -13.50 14.38
N ALA A 127 24.60 -13.55 14.38
CA ALA A 127 25.43 -13.69 15.58
C ALA A 127 25.56 -12.40 16.41
N LEU A 128 25.19 -11.24 15.86
CA LEU A 128 25.19 -9.97 16.57
C LEU A 128 23.92 -9.83 17.42
N ASN A 129 23.96 -8.96 18.44
CA ASN A 129 22.74 -8.56 19.14
C ASN A 129 21.90 -7.63 18.25
N GLU A 130 20.62 -7.45 18.59
CA GLU A 130 19.65 -6.70 17.77
C GLU A 130 20.08 -5.25 17.47
N ASP A 131 20.66 -4.55 18.45
CA ASP A 131 21.13 -3.17 18.30
C ASP A 131 22.33 -3.11 17.33
N ALA A 132 23.27 -4.06 17.45
CA ALA A 132 24.46 -4.15 16.61
C ALA A 132 24.16 -4.59 15.17
N LYS A 133 23.12 -5.41 14.95
CA LYS A 133 22.68 -5.81 13.62
C LYS A 133 22.40 -4.59 12.73
N GLY A 134 21.56 -3.67 13.21
CA GLY A 134 21.19 -2.46 12.47
C GLY A 134 22.40 -1.55 12.25
N PHE A 135 23.17 -1.30 13.32
CA PHE A 135 24.35 -0.42 13.27
C PHE A 135 25.39 -0.89 12.25
N TYR A 136 25.81 -2.16 12.32
CA TYR A 136 26.86 -2.65 11.43
C TYR A 136 26.34 -2.91 10.00
N ALA A 137 25.08 -3.31 9.81
CA ALA A 137 24.52 -3.43 8.47
C ALA A 137 24.49 -2.07 7.76
N GLU A 138 24.11 -1.00 8.45
CA GLU A 138 24.14 0.37 7.91
C GLU A 138 25.56 0.81 7.54
N LEU A 139 26.56 0.54 8.38
CA LEU A 139 27.97 0.82 8.05
C LEU A 139 28.46 0.05 6.82
N VAL A 140 28.12 -1.23 6.73
CA VAL A 140 28.49 -2.06 5.58
C VAL A 140 27.81 -1.56 4.31
N LEU A 141 26.50 -1.23 4.35
CA LEU A 141 25.79 -0.66 3.21
C LEU A 141 26.41 0.65 2.74
N ARG A 142 26.78 1.55 3.66
CA ARG A 142 27.48 2.80 3.34
C ARG A 142 28.82 2.57 2.66
N GLN A 143 29.61 1.62 3.17
CA GLN A 143 30.89 1.26 2.56
C GLN A 143 30.69 0.70 1.14
N VAL A 144 29.72 -0.21 0.96
CA VAL A 144 29.39 -0.78 -0.35
C VAL A 144 28.94 0.30 -1.32
N TYR A 145 28.03 1.18 -0.91
CA TYR A 145 27.53 2.25 -1.75
C TYR A 145 28.64 3.23 -2.15
N SER A 146 29.51 3.61 -1.21
CA SER A 146 30.67 4.46 -1.51
C SER A 146 31.63 3.80 -2.52
N ASP A 147 31.87 2.49 -2.41
CA ASP A 147 32.65 1.75 -3.41
C ASP A 147 31.97 1.78 -4.80
N MET A 148 30.64 1.71 -4.86
CA MET A 148 29.87 1.83 -6.11
C MET A 148 29.94 3.23 -6.71
N GLU A 149 29.83 4.29 -5.89
CA GLU A 149 29.98 5.68 -6.33
C GLU A 149 31.37 5.94 -6.92
N GLN A 150 32.40 5.37 -6.30
CA GLN A 150 33.79 5.43 -6.78
C GLN A 150 34.05 4.49 -7.97
N ARG A 151 33.02 3.80 -8.47
CA ARG A 151 33.09 2.82 -9.58
C ARG A 151 34.07 1.67 -9.33
N LYS A 152 34.40 1.39 -8.07
CA LYS A 152 35.19 0.21 -7.65
C LYS A 152 34.37 -1.06 -7.78
N ARG A 153 33.04 -0.95 -7.68
CA ARG A 153 32.06 -2.01 -7.91
C ARG A 153 31.08 -1.59 -9.00
N LYS A 154 30.76 -2.49 -9.92
CA LYS A 154 29.74 -2.31 -10.96
C LYS A 154 28.80 -3.51 -10.96
N ASP A 155 27.56 -3.28 -11.39
CA ASP A 155 26.57 -4.34 -11.54
C ASP A 155 26.35 -5.13 -10.24
N VAL A 156 26.16 -4.41 -9.13
CA VAL A 156 25.85 -4.99 -7.81
C VAL A 156 24.35 -5.01 -7.59
N LEU A 157 23.82 -6.15 -7.16
CA LEU A 157 22.49 -6.30 -6.59
C LEU A 157 22.62 -6.39 -5.07
N ILE A 158 22.17 -5.37 -4.36
CA ILE A 158 22.12 -5.36 -2.91
C ILE A 158 20.74 -5.89 -2.50
N CYS A 159 20.71 -7.01 -1.79
CA CYS A 159 19.50 -7.58 -1.22
C CYS A 159 19.51 -7.38 0.30
N VAL A 160 18.51 -6.70 0.85
CA VAL A 160 18.38 -6.50 2.30
C VAL A 160 17.12 -7.20 2.79
N ASP A 161 17.30 -8.28 3.56
CA ASP A 161 16.17 -8.92 4.24
C ASP A 161 15.79 -8.17 5.51
N GLU A 162 14.52 -8.25 5.91
CA GLU A 162 13.96 -7.54 7.06
C GLU A 162 14.35 -6.05 7.11
N ALA A 163 14.24 -5.38 5.96
CA ALA A 163 14.72 -4.01 5.76
C ALA A 163 14.09 -2.98 6.72
N HIS A 164 12.93 -3.29 7.32
CA HIS A 164 12.31 -2.48 8.37
C HIS A 164 13.27 -2.17 9.54
N ARG A 165 14.25 -3.04 9.79
CA ARG A 165 15.32 -2.88 10.79
C ARG A 165 16.22 -1.67 10.54
N LEU A 166 16.29 -1.21 9.29
CA LEU A 166 17.13 -0.09 8.87
C LEU A 166 16.31 1.15 8.49
N THR A 167 15.03 0.99 8.15
CA THR A 167 14.22 2.09 7.59
C THR A 167 13.34 2.82 8.60
N THR A 168 13.42 2.47 9.89
CA THR A 168 12.55 3.03 10.94
C THR A 168 13.18 4.18 11.73
N GLY A 169 14.51 4.38 11.62
CA GLY A 169 15.26 5.38 12.37
C GLY A 169 15.69 6.59 11.53
N ASP A 170 14.92 7.68 11.59
CA ASP A 170 15.28 8.98 11.00
C ASP A 170 15.28 10.07 12.09
N PHE A 171 16.29 10.94 12.09
CA PHE A 171 16.34 12.11 12.98
C PHE A 171 16.93 13.34 12.28
N GLY A 172 16.06 14.31 11.95
CA GLY A 172 16.47 15.52 11.26
C GLY A 172 17.09 15.21 9.89
N ARG A 173 18.40 15.44 9.74
CA ARG A 173 19.15 15.13 8.51
C ARG A 173 19.78 13.74 8.50
N TYR A 174 19.78 13.02 9.63
CA TYR A 174 20.41 11.71 9.75
C TYR A 174 19.37 10.64 9.44
N HIS A 175 19.67 9.78 8.46
CA HIS A 175 18.75 8.75 7.97
C HIS A 175 19.55 7.56 7.44
N THR A 176 18.87 6.45 7.16
CA THR A 176 19.50 5.30 6.51
C THR A 176 19.97 5.62 5.09
N ILE A 177 21.10 5.03 4.70
CA ILE A 177 21.65 5.03 3.34
C ILE A 177 20.67 4.44 2.31
N ILE A 178 19.69 3.64 2.74
CA ILE A 178 18.63 3.11 1.88
C ILE A 178 17.84 4.25 1.20
N VAL A 179 17.67 5.40 1.86
CA VAL A 179 17.01 6.56 1.24
C VAL A 179 17.77 7.04 0.00
N GLU A 180 19.08 7.21 0.11
CA GLU A 180 19.95 7.64 -1.00
C GLU A 180 20.02 6.57 -2.09
N MET A 181 20.29 5.31 -1.70
CA MET A 181 20.34 4.18 -2.64
C MET A 181 19.05 4.04 -3.43
N SER A 182 17.89 4.13 -2.78
CA SER A 182 16.59 3.99 -3.47
C SER A 182 16.36 5.01 -4.58
N ARG A 183 17.00 6.20 -4.49
CA ARG A 183 16.89 7.28 -5.47
C ARG A 183 17.99 7.23 -6.53
N GLU A 184 19.20 6.82 -6.16
CA GLU A 184 20.40 7.09 -6.96
C GLU A 184 21.18 5.84 -7.39
N ILE A 185 20.74 4.63 -7.04
CA ILE A 185 21.48 3.39 -7.37
C ILE A 185 21.35 2.97 -8.85
N ARG A 186 20.35 3.47 -9.58
CA ARG A 186 19.91 2.92 -10.89
C ARG A 186 20.99 2.88 -11.98
N ASP A 187 21.95 3.79 -11.95
CA ASP A 187 23.07 3.83 -12.91
C ASP A 187 24.29 2.99 -12.46
N LYS A 188 24.28 2.48 -11.22
CA LYS A 188 25.40 1.77 -10.58
C LYS A 188 25.09 0.29 -10.28
N GLY A 189 23.81 -0.02 -10.04
CA GLY A 189 23.37 -1.35 -9.63
C GLY A 189 21.87 -1.41 -9.35
N MET A 190 21.48 -2.33 -8.47
CA MET A 190 20.09 -2.59 -8.12
C MET A 190 19.96 -2.77 -6.60
N LEU A 191 18.84 -2.31 -6.05
CA LEU A 191 18.46 -2.50 -4.66
C LEU A 191 17.21 -3.38 -4.62
N TRP A 192 17.25 -4.42 -3.80
CA TRP A 192 16.12 -5.29 -3.48
C TRP A 192 15.98 -5.32 -1.96
N ILE A 193 14.79 -5.01 -1.47
CA ILE A 193 14.50 -5.07 -0.03
C ILE A 193 13.30 -5.97 0.22
N THR A 194 13.31 -6.70 1.33
CA THR A 194 12.18 -7.53 1.78
C THR A 194 11.80 -7.18 3.21
N THR A 195 10.51 -7.29 3.52
CA THR A 195 9.94 -7.07 4.84
C THR A 195 8.64 -7.86 4.95
N GLN A 196 8.21 -8.15 6.18
CA GLN A 196 6.94 -8.83 6.43
C GLN A 196 5.74 -7.90 6.27
N ASN A 197 5.84 -6.66 6.76
CA ASN A 197 4.76 -5.67 6.65
C ASN A 197 5.17 -4.56 5.68
N TYR A 198 4.32 -4.31 4.70
CA TYR A 198 4.51 -3.28 3.69
C TYR A 198 4.59 -1.86 4.31
N ALA A 199 3.79 -1.59 5.34
CA ALA A 199 3.72 -0.30 6.00
C ALA A 199 4.93 0.02 6.90
N ASP A 200 5.77 -0.96 7.23
CA ASP A 200 6.98 -0.73 8.03
C ASP A 200 8.08 0.01 7.24
N ILE A 201 7.96 0.04 5.91
CA ILE A 201 8.84 0.85 5.06
C ILE A 201 8.19 2.23 4.84
N PRO A 202 8.87 3.33 5.17
CA PRO A 202 8.36 4.67 4.95
C PRO A 202 8.03 4.96 3.48
N ASP A 203 7.03 5.81 3.25
CA ASP A 203 6.61 6.31 1.93
C ASP A 203 7.79 6.89 1.11
N SER A 204 8.68 7.60 1.79
CA SER A 204 9.87 8.23 1.19
C SER A 204 10.80 7.23 0.50
N ILE A 205 10.84 5.98 0.98
CA ILE A 205 11.64 4.87 0.47
C ILE A 205 10.81 4.00 -0.46
N ARG A 206 9.65 3.49 0.00
CA ARG A 206 8.87 2.49 -0.75
C ARG A 206 8.44 3.00 -2.12
N ASN A 207 8.09 4.28 -2.24
CA ASN A 207 7.60 4.86 -3.49
C ASN A 207 8.71 5.05 -4.55
N GLN A 208 9.98 4.84 -4.20
CA GLN A 208 11.10 4.87 -5.15
C GLN A 208 11.29 3.54 -5.89
N PHE A 209 10.72 2.45 -5.39
CA PHE A 209 10.84 1.12 -6.00
C PHE A 209 9.90 1.01 -7.20
N ALA A 210 10.48 0.74 -8.37
CA ALA A 210 9.74 0.58 -9.62
C ALA A 210 8.91 -0.72 -9.69
N SER A 211 9.26 -1.72 -8.88
CA SER A 211 8.51 -2.98 -8.75
C SER A 211 8.35 -3.29 -7.26
N GLN A 212 7.15 -3.72 -6.87
CA GLN A 212 6.80 -4.00 -5.48
C GLN A 212 5.98 -5.28 -5.41
N PHE A 213 6.65 -6.40 -5.14
CA PHE A 213 5.99 -7.69 -5.05
C PHE A 213 5.31 -7.86 -3.69
N LEU A 214 4.00 -8.09 -3.73
CA LEU A 214 3.15 -8.21 -2.55
C LEU A 214 2.57 -9.61 -2.47
N PHE A 215 2.92 -10.32 -1.41
CA PHE A 215 2.26 -11.55 -1.00
C PHE A 215 1.09 -11.24 -0.08
N LYS A 216 0.29 -12.26 0.22
CA LYS A 216 -0.88 -12.13 1.09
C LYS A 216 -0.55 -11.40 2.41
N THR A 217 -1.29 -10.33 2.71
CA THR A 217 -1.28 -9.67 4.03
C THR A 217 -2.72 -9.39 4.49
N THR A 218 -2.95 -9.50 5.79
CA THR A 218 -4.22 -9.12 6.45
C THR A 218 -4.05 -7.90 7.36
N SER A 219 -2.83 -7.35 7.45
CA SER A 219 -2.50 -6.17 8.27
C SER A 219 -3.29 -4.95 7.81
N GLN A 220 -4.03 -4.32 8.72
CA GLN A 220 -4.81 -3.13 8.36
C GLN A 220 -3.93 -1.94 7.97
N ALA A 221 -2.72 -1.84 8.53
CA ALA A 221 -1.77 -0.80 8.17
C ALA A 221 -1.27 -0.99 6.72
N ASP A 222 -0.86 -2.21 6.37
CA ASP A 222 -0.43 -2.55 5.01
C ASP A 222 -1.55 -2.33 4.01
N LEU A 223 -2.72 -2.90 4.30
CA LEU A 223 -3.89 -2.72 3.45
C LEU A 223 -4.26 -1.25 3.33
N GLY A 224 -4.10 -0.46 4.39
CA GLY A 224 -4.25 1.00 4.36
C GLY A 224 -3.31 1.67 3.36
N ALA A 225 -2.01 1.35 3.42
CA ALA A 225 -1.00 1.89 2.52
C ALA A 225 -1.21 1.44 1.06
N LEU A 226 -1.58 0.17 0.84
CA LEU A 226 -1.88 -0.37 -0.50
C LEU A 226 -3.12 0.27 -1.11
N ARG A 227 -4.17 0.54 -0.31
CA ARG A 227 -5.37 1.27 -0.78
C ARG A 227 -5.03 2.67 -1.30
N SER A 228 -4.01 3.31 -0.77
CA SER A 228 -3.57 4.63 -1.24
C SER A 228 -2.93 4.57 -2.63
N ILE A 229 -2.45 3.40 -3.06
CA ILE A 229 -1.94 3.15 -4.42
C ILE A 229 -3.10 2.79 -5.35
N GLU A 230 -3.88 1.76 -4.99
CA GLU A 230 -5.07 1.33 -5.71
C GLU A 230 -5.98 0.51 -4.77
N PRO A 231 -7.25 0.88 -4.60
CA PRO A 231 -8.20 0.10 -3.81
C PRO A 231 -8.30 -1.39 -4.15
N LEU A 232 -8.28 -1.76 -5.44
CA LEU A 232 -8.34 -3.16 -5.87
C LEU A 232 -7.12 -3.97 -5.40
N LEU A 233 -5.96 -3.32 -5.21
CA LEU A 233 -4.72 -3.96 -4.80
C LEU A 233 -4.82 -4.50 -3.39
N ALA A 234 -5.34 -3.70 -2.46
CA ALA A 234 -5.51 -4.14 -1.08
C ALA A 234 -6.47 -5.33 -0.96
N TRP A 235 -7.54 -5.37 -1.76
CA TRP A 235 -8.44 -6.51 -1.79
C TRP A 235 -7.78 -7.76 -2.39
N THR A 236 -7.07 -7.58 -3.51
CA THR A 236 -6.40 -8.69 -4.19
C THR A 236 -5.39 -9.32 -3.24
N VAL A 237 -4.50 -8.48 -2.68
CA VAL A 237 -3.46 -8.93 -1.75
C VAL A 237 -4.04 -9.60 -0.52
N SER A 238 -5.15 -9.12 0.07
CA SER A 238 -5.75 -9.78 1.24
C SER A 238 -6.36 -11.15 0.93
N SER A 239 -6.71 -11.39 -0.33
CA SER A 239 -7.37 -12.61 -0.81
C SER A 239 -6.43 -13.59 -1.49
N LEU A 240 -5.17 -13.21 -1.73
CA LEU A 240 -4.20 -14.05 -2.43
C LEU A 240 -4.05 -15.42 -1.76
N PRO A 241 -4.05 -16.52 -2.54
CA PRO A 241 -3.67 -17.82 -2.04
C PRO A 241 -2.18 -17.86 -1.65
N LYS A 242 -1.78 -18.91 -0.94
CA LYS A 242 -0.37 -19.12 -0.59
C LYS A 242 0.48 -19.16 -1.87
N HIS A 243 1.68 -18.58 -1.79
CA HIS A 243 2.64 -18.50 -2.89
C HIS A 243 2.21 -17.68 -4.11
N HIS A 244 1.05 -17.01 -4.04
CA HIS A 244 0.69 -16.01 -5.04
C HIS A 244 1.14 -14.63 -4.59
N PHE A 245 1.51 -13.80 -5.56
CA PHE A 245 1.91 -12.42 -5.35
C PHE A 245 1.45 -11.54 -6.50
N VAL A 246 1.42 -10.24 -6.28
CA VAL A 246 1.10 -9.22 -7.29
C VAL A 246 2.20 -8.18 -7.32
N ASP A 247 2.30 -7.41 -8.40
CA ASP A 247 3.15 -6.22 -8.43
C ASP A 247 2.29 -4.96 -8.22
N ALA A 248 2.53 -4.23 -7.14
CA ALA A 248 1.83 -2.98 -6.82
C ALA A 248 2.04 -1.89 -7.87
N GLN A 249 3.14 -1.98 -8.63
CA GLN A 249 3.56 -1.01 -9.63
C GLN A 249 3.31 -1.48 -11.07
N ALA A 250 2.49 -2.53 -11.25
CA ALA A 250 2.13 -2.96 -12.59
C ALA A 250 1.54 -1.78 -13.42
N PRO A 251 1.67 -1.75 -14.75
CA PRO A 251 1.11 -0.64 -15.54
C PRO A 251 -0.43 -0.60 -15.56
N GLU A 252 -1.09 -1.77 -15.46
CA GLU A 252 -2.53 -1.94 -15.72
C GLU A 252 -3.38 -2.20 -14.47
N ILE A 253 -2.85 -1.91 -13.27
CA ILE A 253 -3.47 -2.28 -11.98
C ILE A 253 -4.86 -1.68 -11.74
N HIS A 254 -5.22 -0.61 -12.45
CA HIS A 254 -6.56 -0.01 -12.40
C HIS A 254 -7.61 -0.78 -13.23
N THR A 255 -7.18 -1.51 -14.26
CA THR A 255 -8.06 -2.31 -15.13
C THR A 255 -8.09 -3.78 -14.73
N GLY A 256 -7.05 -4.26 -14.06
CA GLY A 256 -6.98 -5.59 -13.50
C GLY A 256 -5.64 -5.82 -12.80
N ILE A 257 -5.63 -6.65 -11.76
CA ILE A 257 -4.40 -6.91 -11.00
C ILE A 257 -3.82 -8.25 -11.43
N PRO A 258 -2.64 -8.25 -12.05
CA PRO A 258 -1.97 -9.49 -12.43
C PRO A 258 -1.52 -10.25 -11.18
N ALA A 259 -2.05 -11.46 -10.96
CA ALA A 259 -1.55 -12.39 -9.96
C ALA A 259 -0.52 -13.34 -10.58
N TYR A 260 0.61 -13.47 -9.90
CA TYR A 260 1.71 -14.36 -10.24
C TYR A 260 1.78 -15.48 -9.22
N TYR A 261 2.11 -16.69 -9.68
CA TYR A 261 2.35 -17.83 -8.81
C TYR A 261 3.85 -18.11 -8.70
N TYR A 262 4.35 -18.14 -7.47
CA TYR A 262 5.69 -18.64 -7.18
C TYR A 262 5.62 -20.16 -6.97
N ASN A 263 6.28 -20.94 -7.82
CA ASN A 263 6.41 -22.37 -7.61
C ASN A 263 7.59 -22.67 -6.67
N PRO A 264 7.35 -23.04 -5.39
CA PRO A 264 8.43 -23.29 -4.43
C PRO A 264 9.25 -24.55 -4.76
N LYS A 265 8.76 -25.45 -5.61
CA LYS A 265 9.46 -26.68 -6.01
C LYS A 265 10.35 -26.50 -7.24
N GLY A 266 10.28 -25.36 -7.93
CA GLY A 266 11.06 -25.10 -9.15
C GLY A 266 10.71 -26.02 -10.34
N GLU A 267 9.59 -26.75 -10.26
CA GLU A 267 9.11 -27.61 -11.35
C GLU A 267 8.52 -26.74 -12.47
N VAL A 268 8.87 -27.05 -13.73
CA VAL A 268 8.27 -26.37 -14.88
C VAL A 268 6.82 -26.84 -15.00
N ASP A 269 5.86 -25.92 -14.84
CA ASP A 269 4.44 -26.23 -15.03
C ASP A 269 4.18 -26.55 -16.50
N LYS A 270 3.91 -27.84 -16.79
CA LYS A 270 3.72 -28.34 -18.16
C LYS A 270 2.40 -27.88 -18.80
N ASN A 271 1.46 -27.34 -18.01
CA ASN A 271 0.13 -26.93 -18.46
C ASN A 271 -0.04 -25.40 -18.64
N ALA A 272 1.05 -24.63 -18.48
CA ALA A 272 1.06 -23.21 -18.76
C ALA A 272 1.14 -22.94 -20.28
N GLU A 273 0.04 -23.11 -21.00
CA GLU A 273 -0.09 -22.64 -22.38
C GLU A 273 -0.09 -21.11 -22.45
N ILE A 274 0.78 -20.59 -23.32
CA ILE A 274 1.14 -19.17 -23.48
C ILE A 274 0.22 -18.54 -24.52
N SER A 275 -0.64 -17.60 -24.14
CA SER A 275 -1.34 -16.72 -25.09
C SER A 275 -1.37 -15.28 -24.61
N LEU A 276 -0.38 -14.49 -25.03
CA LEU A 276 -0.47 -13.04 -25.06
C LEU A 276 -0.54 -12.64 -26.53
N GLU A 277 -1.73 -12.26 -27.00
CA GLU A 277 -1.82 -11.40 -28.18
C GLU A 277 -1.41 -10.00 -27.77
N THR A 278 -0.11 -9.70 -27.89
CA THR A 278 0.39 -8.34 -27.97
C THR A 278 1.42 -8.24 -29.09
N VAL A 279 1.24 -7.19 -29.88
CA VAL A 279 1.97 -6.86 -31.11
C VAL A 279 3.48 -7.01 -30.92
N VAL A 280 4.06 -7.88 -31.73
CA VAL A 280 5.48 -8.28 -31.67
C VAL A 280 6.37 -7.12 -32.11
N VAL A 281 7.27 -6.67 -31.25
CA VAL A 281 8.53 -6.01 -31.66
C VAL A 281 9.53 -7.11 -31.98
N PRO A 282 10.04 -7.24 -33.22
CA PRO A 282 10.94 -8.33 -33.59
C PRO A 282 12.30 -8.21 -32.89
N GLY A 283 12.76 -9.27 -32.20
CA GLY A 283 14.15 -9.42 -31.77
C GLY A 283 14.42 -9.69 -30.29
N LEU A 284 13.41 -9.65 -29.41
CA LEU A 284 13.58 -9.98 -27.98
C LEU A 284 12.93 -11.33 -27.67
N ALA A 285 13.70 -12.22 -27.04
CA ALA A 285 13.21 -13.49 -26.53
C ALA A 285 12.07 -13.25 -25.52
N LYS A 286 10.93 -13.92 -25.75
CA LYS A 286 9.71 -13.78 -24.95
C LYS A 286 9.93 -14.30 -23.51
N PRO A 287 9.59 -13.52 -22.47
CA PRO A 287 9.54 -14.05 -21.11
C PRO A 287 8.32 -14.96 -20.93
N GLN A 288 8.52 -16.11 -20.27
CA GLN A 288 7.50 -17.10 -19.94
C GLN A 288 6.75 -16.69 -18.65
N ALA A 289 5.42 -16.65 -18.68
CA ALA A 289 4.59 -16.43 -17.49
C ALA A 289 3.51 -17.52 -17.39
N SER A 290 3.32 -18.06 -16.17
CA SER A 290 2.21 -18.95 -15.81
C SER A 290 0.86 -18.24 -15.97
N LYS A 291 -0.24 -18.98 -16.20
CA LYS A 291 -1.61 -18.45 -16.31
C LYS A 291 -1.88 -17.41 -15.22
N LEU A 292 -1.88 -16.13 -15.62
CA LEU A 292 -2.24 -15.03 -14.75
C LEU A 292 -3.75 -15.12 -14.48
N GLU A 293 -4.12 -15.50 -13.26
CA GLU A 293 -5.46 -15.20 -12.76
C GLU A 293 -5.56 -13.68 -12.61
N PHE A 294 -6.25 -13.03 -13.55
CA PHE A 294 -6.67 -11.66 -13.37
C PHE A 294 -7.94 -11.68 -12.52
N PHE A 295 -7.88 -11.11 -11.31
CA PHE A 295 -9.11 -10.73 -10.63
C PHE A 295 -9.72 -9.55 -11.40
N LYS A 296 -10.66 -9.86 -12.28
CA LYS A 296 -11.46 -8.86 -13.00
C LYS A 296 -12.75 -8.64 -12.20
N PRO A 297 -13.21 -7.39 -12.02
CA PRO A 297 -14.61 -7.17 -11.70
C PRO A 297 -15.49 -7.84 -12.77
N PRO A 298 -16.74 -8.22 -12.46
CA PRO A 298 -17.68 -8.68 -13.50
C PRO A 298 -17.65 -7.70 -14.68
N GLU A 299 -17.50 -8.20 -15.91
CA GLU A 299 -17.07 -7.43 -17.10
C GLU A 299 -17.93 -6.18 -17.43
N ASP A 300 -19.08 -6.04 -16.76
CA ASP A 300 -20.07 -5.01 -17.01
C ASP A 300 -20.03 -3.87 -15.99
N ARG A 301 -19.35 -4.03 -14.84
CA ARG A 301 -19.48 -3.11 -13.69
C ARG A 301 -18.29 -2.16 -13.54
N PRO A 302 -18.53 -0.86 -13.27
CA PRO A 302 -17.46 0.09 -12.95
C PRO A 302 -16.78 -0.29 -11.63
N THR A 303 -15.49 0.03 -11.50
CA THR A 303 -14.79 -0.02 -10.21
C THR A 303 -15.25 1.12 -9.29
N ALA A 304 -14.90 1.03 -8.00
CA ALA A 304 -15.17 2.07 -7.00
C ALA A 304 -14.69 3.46 -7.45
N THR A 305 -13.44 3.50 -7.93
CA THR A 305 -12.77 4.70 -8.41
C THR A 305 -13.42 5.22 -9.69
N GLN A 306 -13.84 4.32 -10.59
CA GLN A 306 -14.57 4.67 -11.80
C GLN A 306 -15.95 5.23 -11.48
N HIS A 307 -16.69 4.63 -10.55
CA HIS A 307 -17.99 5.14 -10.09
C HIS A 307 -17.88 6.54 -9.49
N ALA A 308 -16.92 6.76 -8.58
CA ALA A 308 -16.67 8.08 -8.00
C ALA A 308 -16.34 9.13 -9.08
N ALA A 309 -15.53 8.76 -10.09
CA ALA A 309 -15.24 9.62 -11.22
C ALA A 309 -16.49 9.90 -12.09
N MET A 310 -17.35 8.90 -12.33
CA MET A 310 -18.61 9.09 -13.04
C MET A 310 -19.59 9.99 -12.26
N LEU A 311 -19.71 9.83 -10.95
CA LEU A 311 -20.49 10.73 -10.10
C LEU A 311 -19.97 12.17 -10.16
N ALA A 312 -18.65 12.36 -10.21
CA ALA A 312 -18.06 13.68 -10.40
C ALA A 312 -18.44 14.28 -11.76
N LEU A 313 -18.45 13.50 -12.84
CA LEU A 313 -18.91 13.94 -14.16
C LEU A 313 -20.40 14.27 -14.19
N TYR A 314 -21.22 13.43 -13.57
CA TYR A 314 -22.66 13.61 -13.50
C TYR A 314 -23.05 14.88 -12.75
N ASN A 315 -22.41 15.13 -11.61
CA ASN A 315 -22.69 16.29 -10.75
C ASN A 315 -22.04 17.60 -11.24
N ASN A 316 -21.08 17.54 -12.17
CA ASN A 316 -20.35 18.70 -12.65
C ASN A 316 -20.25 18.65 -14.19
N GLN A 317 -21.40 18.61 -14.86
CA GLN A 317 -21.45 18.47 -16.32
C GLN A 317 -20.71 19.60 -17.02
N GLY A 318 -19.81 19.24 -17.96
CA GLY A 318 -19.01 20.19 -18.71
C GLY A 318 -17.82 20.79 -17.95
N ALA A 319 -17.61 20.42 -16.68
CA ALA A 319 -16.51 20.91 -15.87
C ALA A 319 -15.14 20.48 -16.42
N ALA A 320 -14.14 21.32 -16.21
CA ALA A 320 -12.76 21.00 -16.58
C ALA A 320 -12.17 19.95 -15.63
N LEU A 321 -11.13 19.22 -16.07
CA LEU A 321 -10.46 18.20 -15.26
C LEU A 321 -9.97 18.73 -13.90
N SER A 322 -9.54 19.99 -13.83
CA SER A 322 -9.10 20.63 -12.58
C SER A 322 -10.25 20.81 -11.57
N GLU A 323 -11.47 21.05 -12.02
CA GLU A 323 -12.66 21.18 -11.18
C GLU A 323 -13.16 19.82 -10.70
N LEU A 324 -13.19 18.83 -11.60
CA LEU A 324 -13.48 17.44 -11.26
C LEU A 324 -12.51 16.90 -10.21
N THR A 325 -11.22 17.22 -10.34
CA THR A 325 -10.19 16.87 -9.36
C THR A 325 -10.47 17.48 -7.99
N LYS A 326 -10.81 18.78 -7.93
CA LYS A 326 -11.18 19.46 -6.67
C LYS A 326 -12.41 18.82 -6.05
N TYR A 327 -13.41 18.48 -6.85
CA TYR A 327 -14.63 17.81 -6.39
C TYR A 327 -14.30 16.46 -5.72
N LEU A 328 -13.55 15.61 -6.42
CA LEU A 328 -13.14 14.28 -5.93
C LEU A 328 -12.33 14.34 -4.64
N LYS A 329 -11.35 15.27 -4.58
CA LYS A 329 -10.52 15.48 -3.38
C LYS A 329 -11.32 16.01 -2.21
N ARG A 330 -12.20 17.00 -2.43
CA ARG A 330 -13.06 17.60 -1.40
C ARG A 330 -14.02 16.58 -0.79
N ARG A 331 -14.58 15.69 -1.62
CA ARG A 331 -15.45 14.59 -1.17
C ARG A 331 -14.67 13.46 -0.49
N GLY A 332 -13.34 13.46 -0.58
CA GLY A 332 -12.48 12.40 -0.03
C GLY A 332 -12.56 11.08 -0.79
N TRP A 333 -13.12 11.09 -2.01
CA TRP A 333 -13.36 9.88 -2.80
C TRP A 333 -12.09 9.43 -3.54
N ILE A 334 -11.32 10.36 -4.11
CA ILE A 334 -10.03 10.10 -4.76
C ILE A 334 -9.06 11.23 -4.40
N THR A 335 -7.92 10.89 -3.79
CA THR A 335 -6.93 11.87 -3.32
C THR A 335 -5.60 11.85 -4.09
N GLY A 336 -5.26 10.73 -4.74
CA GLY A 336 -3.99 10.54 -5.44
C GLY A 336 -3.97 11.20 -6.83
N ASP A 337 -3.02 12.09 -7.07
CA ASP A 337 -2.81 12.71 -8.38
C ASP A 337 -2.44 11.71 -9.50
N PRO A 338 -1.59 10.69 -9.27
CA PRO A 338 -1.32 9.68 -10.29
C PRO A 338 -2.56 8.90 -10.73
N THR A 339 -3.53 8.71 -9.83
CA THR A 339 -4.81 8.04 -10.15
C THR A 339 -5.69 8.93 -11.05
N ILE A 340 -5.69 10.24 -10.80
CA ILE A 340 -6.54 11.19 -11.53
C ILE A 340 -5.96 11.50 -12.90
N TYR A 341 -4.67 11.86 -12.94
CA TYR A 341 -4.00 12.37 -14.13
C TYR A 341 -3.21 11.30 -14.91
N GLY A 342 -3.02 10.12 -14.33
CA GLY A 342 -2.10 9.13 -14.86
C GLY A 342 -0.63 9.45 -14.51
N SER A 343 0.26 8.57 -14.94
CA SER A 343 1.71 8.73 -14.81
C SER A 343 2.41 8.05 -15.98
N LYS A 344 3.75 8.05 -16.04
CA LYS A 344 4.49 7.46 -17.16
C LYS A 344 4.18 5.96 -17.29
N GLY A 345 3.40 5.60 -18.32
CA GLY A 345 2.94 4.23 -18.57
C GLY A 345 1.58 3.88 -17.92
N ARG A 346 0.90 4.83 -17.30
CA ARG A 346 -0.36 4.63 -16.56
C ARG A 346 -1.39 5.69 -16.98
N ILE A 347 -2.54 5.28 -17.49
CA ILE A 347 -3.61 6.21 -17.89
C ILE A 347 -4.36 6.76 -16.68
N GLY A 348 -4.85 7.99 -16.77
CA GLY A 348 -5.68 8.58 -15.71
C GLY A 348 -7.07 7.96 -15.62
N ILE A 349 -7.76 8.13 -14.48
CA ILE A 349 -9.08 7.54 -14.25
C ILE A 349 -10.12 7.98 -15.30
N PHE A 350 -10.11 9.24 -15.73
CA PHE A 350 -11.05 9.75 -16.74
C PHE A 350 -10.75 9.19 -18.13
N GLU A 351 -9.48 9.02 -18.48
CA GLU A 351 -9.07 8.33 -19.71
C GLU A 351 -9.46 6.84 -19.67
N SER A 352 -9.38 6.21 -18.50
CA SER A 352 -9.89 4.84 -18.30
C SER A 352 -11.39 4.74 -18.55
N LEU A 353 -12.19 5.72 -18.11
CA LEU A 353 -13.64 5.75 -18.40
C LEU A 353 -13.91 5.86 -19.91
N VAL A 354 -13.11 6.68 -20.62
CA VAL A 354 -13.20 6.82 -22.08
C VAL A 354 -12.87 5.50 -22.77
N LYS A 355 -11.78 4.83 -22.37
CA LYS A 355 -11.38 3.51 -22.92
C LYS A 355 -12.47 2.44 -22.74
N LEU A 356 -13.24 2.52 -21.66
CA LEU A 356 -14.33 1.57 -21.36
C LEU A 356 -15.66 1.94 -22.03
N GLY A 357 -15.72 3.07 -22.73
CA GLY A 357 -16.92 3.62 -23.35
C GLY A 357 -17.96 4.11 -22.35
N LEU A 358 -17.55 4.40 -21.10
CA LEU A 358 -18.41 4.95 -20.05
C LEU A 358 -18.46 6.49 -20.11
N SER A 359 -17.43 7.10 -20.69
CA SER A 359 -17.39 8.52 -21.00
C SER A 359 -16.80 8.78 -22.38
N GLU A 360 -16.91 10.02 -22.85
CA GLU A 360 -16.31 10.53 -24.06
C GLU A 360 -15.61 11.87 -23.76
N THR A 361 -14.58 12.20 -24.54
CA THR A 361 -13.85 13.47 -24.41
C THR A 361 -14.56 14.56 -25.21
N THR A 362 -14.89 15.67 -24.56
CA THR A 362 -15.51 16.85 -25.19
C THR A 362 -14.58 18.06 -25.04
N GLY A 363 -13.63 18.21 -25.95
CA GLY A 363 -12.62 19.27 -25.87
C GLY A 363 -11.69 19.10 -24.66
N LYS A 364 -11.83 19.98 -23.65
CA LYS A 364 -11.04 19.93 -22.39
C LYS A 364 -11.79 19.29 -21.22
N SER A 365 -12.99 18.75 -21.46
CA SER A 365 -13.83 18.10 -20.46
C SER A 365 -14.17 16.67 -20.88
N TYR A 366 -14.91 15.98 -20.01
CA TYR A 366 -15.43 14.65 -20.24
C TYR A 366 -16.94 14.68 -20.07
N LYS A 367 -17.64 13.83 -20.82
CA LYS A 367 -19.09 13.65 -20.73
C LYS A 367 -19.41 12.16 -20.61
N LEU A 368 -20.41 11.81 -19.80
CA LEU A 368 -20.86 10.42 -19.71
C LEU A 368 -21.60 10.00 -20.99
N THR A 369 -21.35 8.76 -21.42
CA THR A 369 -22.13 8.10 -22.47
C THR A 369 -23.43 7.53 -21.88
N GLU A 370 -24.35 7.05 -22.72
CA GLU A 370 -25.55 6.33 -22.25
C GLU A 370 -25.18 5.12 -21.36
N LYS A 371 -24.09 4.42 -21.70
CA LYS A 371 -23.57 3.30 -20.91
C LYS A 371 -23.11 3.77 -19.52
N GLY A 372 -22.47 4.94 -19.42
CA GLY A 372 -22.07 5.54 -18.14
C GLY A 372 -23.25 6.04 -17.32
N LEU A 373 -24.24 6.67 -17.96
CA LEU A 373 -25.43 7.21 -17.29
C LEU A 373 -26.24 6.12 -16.58
N ARG A 374 -26.30 4.89 -17.11
CA ARG A 374 -26.95 3.74 -16.45
C ARG A 374 -26.39 3.39 -15.07
N TRP A 375 -25.21 3.90 -14.71
CA TRP A 375 -24.58 3.64 -13.41
C TRP A 375 -24.75 4.77 -12.40
N VAL A 376 -25.16 5.97 -12.83
CA VAL A 376 -25.15 7.17 -11.98
C VAL A 376 -26.42 8.01 -12.05
N ASP A 377 -27.21 7.90 -13.12
CA ASP A 377 -28.49 8.60 -13.27
C ASP A 377 -29.61 7.76 -12.63
N PRO A 378 -30.28 8.27 -11.57
CA PRO A 378 -31.35 7.56 -10.90
C PRO A 378 -32.48 7.12 -11.83
N SER A 379 -32.81 7.90 -12.87
CA SER A 379 -33.87 7.54 -13.82
C SER A 379 -33.45 6.37 -14.71
N ARG A 380 -32.18 6.32 -15.12
CA ARG A 380 -31.65 5.24 -15.96
C ARG A 380 -31.41 3.95 -15.19
N ILE A 381 -31.06 4.05 -13.92
CA ILE A 381 -30.90 2.88 -13.04
C ILE A 381 -32.23 2.13 -12.87
N ILE A 382 -33.35 2.86 -12.77
CA ILE A 382 -34.67 2.26 -12.53
C ILE A 382 -35.40 1.90 -13.83
N GLU A 383 -35.04 2.47 -14.99
CA GLU A 383 -35.65 2.15 -16.30
C GLU A 383 -35.64 0.64 -16.63
N ASP A 384 -34.70 -0.12 -16.06
CA ASP A 384 -34.57 -1.56 -16.25
C ASP A 384 -35.46 -2.42 -15.30
N ALA A 385 -36.13 -1.82 -14.31
CA ALA A 385 -36.97 -2.51 -13.35
C ALA A 385 -38.41 -2.67 -13.88
N ASN A 386 -38.78 -3.89 -14.29
CA ASN A 386 -40.15 -4.22 -14.65
C ASN A 386 -41.04 -4.16 -13.38
N ASN A 387 -42.07 -3.32 -13.37
CA ASN A 387 -42.99 -3.04 -12.24
C ASN A 387 -42.44 -2.14 -11.11
N LEU A 388 -42.06 -0.91 -11.46
CA LEU A 388 -41.96 0.14 -10.44
C LEU A 388 -43.38 0.56 -10.03
N GLY A 389 -43.66 0.65 -8.73
CA GLY A 389 -44.98 0.92 -8.16
C GLY A 389 -45.59 2.29 -8.50
N SER A 390 -46.25 2.94 -7.53
CA SER A 390 -46.86 4.26 -7.74
C SER A 390 -45.82 5.36 -8.07
N ASP A 391 -46.26 6.50 -8.60
CA ASP A 391 -45.39 7.68 -8.84
C ASP A 391 -44.61 8.08 -7.59
N LEU A 392 -45.27 8.00 -6.43
CA LEU A 392 -44.66 8.26 -5.13
C LEU A 392 -43.54 7.25 -4.81
N HIS A 393 -43.77 5.96 -5.09
CA HIS A 393 -42.76 4.92 -4.90
C HIS A 393 -41.54 5.19 -5.79
N MET A 394 -41.73 5.55 -7.07
CA MET A 394 -40.64 5.93 -7.97
C MET A 394 -39.85 7.15 -7.50
N GLN A 395 -40.53 8.19 -6.98
CA GLN A 395 -39.85 9.37 -6.44
C GLN A 395 -38.97 9.03 -5.24
N LEU A 396 -39.44 8.15 -4.36
CA LEU A 396 -38.67 7.69 -3.21
C LEU A 396 -37.46 6.86 -3.64
N ILE A 397 -37.61 5.96 -4.63
CA ILE A 397 -36.47 5.23 -5.20
C ILE A 397 -35.39 6.22 -5.69
N LYS A 398 -35.79 7.25 -6.45
CA LYS A 398 -34.83 8.25 -6.97
C LYS A 398 -34.09 9.00 -5.86
N LYS A 399 -34.82 9.53 -4.87
CA LYS A 399 -34.20 10.21 -3.71
C LYS A 399 -33.28 9.27 -2.92
N THR A 400 -33.64 8.00 -2.83
CA THR A 400 -32.83 6.95 -2.18
C THR A 400 -31.51 6.77 -2.94
N ILE A 401 -31.56 6.62 -4.28
CA ILE A 401 -30.36 6.52 -5.12
C ILE A 401 -29.46 7.75 -4.95
N GLU A 402 -30.02 8.96 -5.01
CA GLU A 402 -29.27 10.21 -4.85
C GLU A 402 -28.52 10.26 -3.52
N LYS A 403 -29.21 9.92 -2.42
CA LYS A 403 -28.59 9.93 -1.10
C LYS A 403 -27.51 8.84 -0.96
N LEU A 404 -27.72 7.66 -1.53
CA LEU A 404 -26.71 6.60 -1.59
C LEU A 404 -25.50 7.03 -2.44
N HIS A 405 -25.70 7.74 -3.55
CA HIS A 405 -24.61 8.31 -4.36
C HIS A 405 -23.82 9.39 -3.61
N ASP A 406 -24.49 10.22 -2.80
CA ASP A 406 -23.82 11.21 -1.94
C ASP A 406 -22.90 10.56 -0.89
N GLU A 407 -23.28 9.37 -0.43
CA GLU A 407 -22.48 8.53 0.46
C GLU A 407 -21.42 7.70 -0.29
N ASN A 408 -21.28 7.89 -1.61
CA ASN A 408 -20.45 7.11 -2.51
C ASN A 408 -20.82 5.63 -2.40
N MET A 409 -22.05 5.28 -2.77
CA MET A 409 -22.47 3.89 -2.92
C MET A 409 -22.78 3.62 -4.39
N LEU A 410 -22.43 2.43 -4.87
CA LEU A 410 -22.84 1.95 -6.19
C LEU A 410 -24.21 1.31 -6.03
N VAL A 411 -25.19 1.77 -6.80
CA VAL A 411 -26.58 1.33 -6.67
C VAL A 411 -26.99 0.59 -7.93
N VAL A 412 -27.71 -0.52 -7.76
CA VAL A 412 -28.32 -1.28 -8.86
C VAL A 412 -29.79 -1.58 -8.53
N ALA A 413 -30.65 -1.55 -9.54
CA ALA A 413 -32.02 -2.05 -9.45
C ALA A 413 -32.09 -3.46 -10.06
N PRO A 414 -32.22 -4.53 -9.25
CA PRO A 414 -32.30 -5.89 -9.76
C PRO A 414 -33.64 -6.16 -10.48
N LYS A 415 -33.67 -7.16 -11.38
CA LYS A 415 -34.88 -7.52 -12.15
C LYS A 415 -35.67 -8.65 -11.47
N GLY A 416 -37.00 -8.54 -11.45
CA GLY A 416 -37.94 -9.58 -11.02
C GLY A 416 -38.74 -9.21 -9.77
N SER A 417 -39.96 -9.73 -9.64
CA SER A 417 -40.89 -9.44 -8.53
C SER A 417 -40.39 -9.88 -7.16
N ASP A 418 -39.51 -10.88 -7.15
CA ASP A 418 -38.95 -11.47 -5.92
C ASP A 418 -37.63 -10.80 -5.50
N ALA A 419 -37.19 -9.77 -6.22
CA ALA A 419 -35.98 -9.02 -5.91
C ALA A 419 -36.30 -7.82 -4.99
N PRO A 420 -35.31 -7.30 -4.23
CA PRO A 420 -35.45 -6.02 -3.54
C PRO A 420 -35.49 -4.85 -4.53
N ASP A 421 -36.06 -3.70 -4.15
CA ASP A 421 -36.15 -2.52 -5.04
C ASP A 421 -34.77 -2.01 -5.47
N LEU A 422 -33.82 -1.93 -4.53
CA LEU A 422 -32.44 -1.54 -4.80
C LEU A 422 -31.46 -2.42 -4.03
N ILE A 423 -30.26 -2.59 -4.60
CA ILE A 423 -29.10 -3.11 -3.90
C ILE A 423 -28.00 -2.06 -3.96
N ALA A 424 -27.51 -1.64 -2.80
CA ALA A 424 -26.41 -0.71 -2.70
C ALA A 424 -25.15 -1.38 -2.18
N TYR A 425 -24.04 -1.02 -2.82
CA TYR A 425 -22.71 -1.52 -2.57
C TYR A 425 -21.89 -0.35 -2.02
N PRO A 426 -21.39 -0.42 -0.78
CA PRO A 426 -20.63 0.68 -0.21
C PRO A 426 -19.35 0.92 -1.01
N VAL A 427 -19.12 2.16 -1.45
CA VAL A 427 -17.87 2.57 -2.11
C VAL A 427 -17.09 3.40 -1.09
N ALA A 428 -16.26 2.69 -0.31
CA ALA A 428 -15.38 3.21 0.73
C ALA A 428 -15.18 4.74 0.79
N ASN A 429 -15.52 5.34 1.92
CA ASN A 429 -15.09 6.70 2.27
C ASN A 429 -13.76 6.64 3.05
N ALA A 430 -12.95 7.72 3.03
CA ALA A 430 -11.57 7.72 3.52
C ALA A 430 -11.39 7.26 5.00
N ALA A 431 -12.42 7.35 5.85
CA ALA A 431 -12.32 7.13 7.29
C ALA A 431 -12.82 5.77 7.83
N LYS A 432 -13.77 5.09 7.16
CA LYS A 432 -14.29 3.75 7.55
C LYS A 432 -14.75 3.03 6.28
N LYS A 433 -14.14 1.89 5.94
CA LYS A 433 -14.29 1.29 4.60
C LYS A 433 -15.02 -0.05 4.63
N LYS A 434 -16.21 -0.10 4.00
CA LYS A 434 -16.88 -1.28 3.44
C LYS A 434 -16.88 -1.10 1.91
N TYR A 435 -16.73 -2.17 1.12
CA TYR A 435 -16.40 -2.07 -0.33
C TYR A 435 -17.40 -2.82 -1.24
N MET A 436 -17.44 -2.46 -2.53
CA MET A 436 -18.46 -2.90 -3.49
C MET A 436 -18.50 -4.39 -3.83
N TRP A 437 -17.43 -5.12 -3.53
CA TRP A 437 -17.30 -6.56 -3.74
C TRP A 437 -17.27 -7.32 -2.42
N ASP A 438 -17.40 -6.61 -1.29
CA ASP A 438 -17.71 -7.23 -0.02
C ASP A 438 -19.21 -7.51 0.01
N ASP A 439 -19.60 -8.61 -0.62
CA ASP A 439 -20.97 -9.14 -0.58
C ASP A 439 -21.46 -9.38 0.86
N LYS A 440 -20.59 -9.34 1.88
CA LYS A 440 -20.98 -9.40 3.29
C LYS A 440 -21.57 -8.08 3.81
N ASN A 441 -21.42 -6.99 3.07
CA ASN A 441 -21.81 -5.64 3.47
C ASN A 441 -22.71 -4.91 2.47
N ARG A 442 -23.09 -5.54 1.37
CA ARG A 442 -24.18 -5.04 0.51
C ARG A 442 -25.47 -4.96 1.32
N ARG A 443 -26.27 -3.93 1.06
CA ARG A 443 -27.58 -3.75 1.68
C ARG A 443 -28.64 -3.64 0.60
N ALA A 444 -29.74 -4.35 0.81
CA ALA A 444 -30.96 -4.18 0.04
C ALA A 444 -31.75 -3.01 0.63
N TYR A 445 -32.38 -2.21 -0.23
CA TYR A 445 -33.26 -1.13 0.19
C TYR A 445 -34.63 -1.39 -0.41
N GLU A 446 -35.64 -1.42 0.44
CA GLU A 446 -37.03 -1.69 0.04
C GLU A 446 -37.88 -0.46 0.37
N ILE A 447 -38.53 0.12 -0.63
CA ILE A 447 -39.32 1.33 -0.49
C ILE A 447 -40.73 0.96 -0.01
N GLN A 448 -41.15 1.56 1.10
CA GLN A 448 -42.47 1.40 1.69
C GLN A 448 -43.26 2.71 1.58
N THR A 449 -44.32 2.69 0.77
CA THR A 449 -45.29 3.79 0.66
C THR A 449 -46.57 3.55 1.45
N THR A 450 -46.74 2.34 1.98
CA THR A 450 -47.87 1.95 2.84
C THR A 450 -47.37 1.00 3.90
N ALA A 451 -47.89 1.09 5.12
CA ALA A 451 -47.57 0.15 6.17
C ALA A 451 -48.54 -1.04 6.12
N ARG A 452 -48.14 -2.11 5.41
CA ARG A 452 -48.87 -3.39 5.41
C ARG A 452 -47.99 -4.45 6.02
N GLU A 453 -48.46 -5.08 7.09
CA GLU A 453 -47.77 -6.16 7.80
C GLU A 453 -47.34 -7.28 6.83
N ASP A 454 -48.21 -7.66 5.90
CA ASP A 454 -47.93 -8.66 4.86
C ASP A 454 -46.73 -8.29 3.97
N SER A 455 -46.54 -7.00 3.66
CA SER A 455 -45.40 -6.49 2.87
C SER A 455 -44.09 -6.57 3.66
N ILE A 456 -44.14 -6.22 4.95
CA ILE A 456 -42.97 -6.27 5.83
C ILE A 456 -42.53 -7.73 6.04
N MET A 457 -43.50 -8.64 6.25
CA MET A 457 -43.26 -10.07 6.42
C MET A 457 -42.72 -10.75 5.15
N ALA A 458 -43.31 -10.47 3.98
CA ALA A 458 -42.80 -10.99 2.70
C ALA A 458 -41.35 -10.55 2.43
N ASN A 459 -40.97 -9.35 2.86
CA ASN A 459 -39.60 -8.85 2.74
C ASN A 459 -38.63 -9.49 3.75
N ALA A 460 -39.09 -9.86 4.94
CA ALA A 460 -38.28 -10.66 5.87
C ALA A 460 -37.91 -12.04 5.29
N GLU A 461 -38.77 -12.63 4.47
CA GLU A 461 -38.45 -13.87 3.74
C GLU A 461 -37.39 -13.65 2.64
N LYS A 462 -37.38 -12.49 1.97
CA LYS A 462 -36.32 -12.10 1.02
C LYS A 462 -34.94 -12.02 1.71
N LYS A 463 -34.88 -11.50 2.95
CA LYS A 463 -33.64 -11.45 3.77
C LYS A 463 -33.00 -12.82 3.95
N ALA A 464 -33.83 -13.85 4.23
CA ALA A 464 -33.38 -15.23 4.37
C ALA A 464 -32.93 -15.85 3.03
N LYS A 465 -33.66 -15.57 1.93
CA LYS A 465 -33.38 -16.12 0.59
C LYS A 465 -32.08 -15.60 -0.02
N TYR A 466 -31.78 -14.31 0.13
CA TYR A 466 -30.63 -13.66 -0.52
C TYR A 466 -29.41 -13.45 0.40
N ASN A 467 -29.53 -13.82 1.67
CA ASN A 467 -28.50 -13.63 2.70
C ASN A 467 -27.94 -12.19 2.70
N ILE A 468 -28.84 -11.20 2.67
CA ILE A 468 -28.53 -9.77 2.59
C ILE A 468 -29.36 -9.00 3.62
N SER A 469 -28.76 -8.02 4.30
CA SER A 469 -29.50 -7.12 5.19
C SER A 469 -30.41 -6.20 4.38
N ILE A 470 -31.64 -6.01 4.85
CA ILE A 470 -32.63 -5.11 4.23
C ILE A 470 -32.75 -3.85 5.09
N THR A 471 -32.80 -2.69 4.43
CA THR A 471 -33.17 -1.41 5.00
C THR A 471 -34.47 -0.94 4.38
N TRP A 472 -35.54 -0.83 5.17
CA TRP A 472 -36.82 -0.28 4.74
C TRP A 472 -36.75 1.24 4.65
N VAL A 473 -37.20 1.80 3.53
CA VAL A 473 -37.14 3.23 3.26
C VAL A 473 -38.55 3.80 3.14
N THR A 474 -38.85 4.85 3.88
CA THR A 474 -40.14 5.55 3.83
C THR A 474 -39.94 7.07 3.90
N TYR A 475 -40.98 7.84 3.62
CA TYR A 475 -41.04 9.29 3.84
C TYR A 475 -41.97 9.67 5.01
N ASP A 476 -42.77 8.71 5.49
CA ASP A 476 -43.80 8.92 6.49
C ASP A 476 -43.32 8.41 7.86
N GLU A 477 -43.42 9.29 8.86
CA GLU A 477 -43.02 8.97 10.23
C GLU A 477 -43.96 7.93 10.88
N GLU A 478 -45.24 7.88 10.50
CA GLU A 478 -46.19 6.89 11.01
C GLU A 478 -45.86 5.48 10.49
N ILE A 479 -45.55 5.37 9.19
CA ILE A 479 -45.11 4.10 8.56
C ILE A 479 -43.80 3.62 9.21
N LEU A 480 -42.89 4.55 9.54
CA LEU A 480 -41.63 4.22 10.19
C LEU A 480 -41.83 3.63 11.59
N GLU A 481 -42.74 4.20 12.39
CA GLU A 481 -43.08 3.68 13.72
C GLU A 481 -43.69 2.28 13.65
N GLU A 482 -44.45 1.96 12.60
CA GLU A 482 -44.92 0.60 12.38
C GLU A 482 -43.78 -0.36 12.01
N ILE A 483 -42.88 0.00 11.08
CA ILE A 483 -41.70 -0.81 10.73
C ILE A 483 -40.82 -1.09 11.97
N LYS A 484 -40.65 -0.11 12.85
CA LYS A 484 -39.87 -0.26 14.09
C LYS A 484 -40.40 -1.36 15.01
N LYS A 485 -41.73 -1.55 15.08
CA LYS A 485 -42.36 -2.58 15.90
C LYS A 485 -41.98 -4.01 15.45
N PHE A 486 -41.62 -4.18 14.18
CA PHE A 486 -41.28 -5.50 13.61
C PHE A 486 -39.76 -5.79 13.55
N THR A 487 -38.92 -4.76 13.64
CA THR A 487 -37.51 -4.87 13.22
C THR A 487 -36.51 -4.70 14.37
N GLU A 488 -36.89 -4.04 15.47
CA GLU A 488 -36.10 -3.80 16.70
C GLU A 488 -34.67 -3.22 16.51
N ASN A 489 -34.22 -3.01 15.27
CA ASN A 489 -32.86 -2.64 14.88
C ASN A 489 -32.84 -1.37 14.04
N LYS A 490 -32.10 -0.35 14.52
CA LYS A 490 -32.02 0.97 13.89
C LYS A 490 -31.35 0.98 12.51
N ASP A 491 -30.57 -0.05 12.19
CA ASP A 491 -29.90 -0.20 10.89
C ASP A 491 -30.83 -0.68 9.78
N GLU A 492 -32.05 -1.10 10.13
CA GLU A 492 -32.98 -1.71 9.19
C GLU A 492 -34.05 -0.71 8.69
N TYR A 493 -34.07 0.54 9.13
CA TYR A 493 -35.04 1.51 8.63
C TYR A 493 -34.44 2.89 8.34
N TRP A 494 -35.03 3.60 7.37
CA TRP A 494 -34.54 4.88 6.90
C TRP A 494 -35.69 5.81 6.47
N ILE A 495 -35.66 7.05 6.95
CA ILE A 495 -36.53 8.12 6.44
C ILE A 495 -35.81 8.97 5.40
N VAL A 496 -36.44 9.13 4.23
CA VAL A 496 -35.99 10.01 3.15
C VAL A 496 -36.99 11.17 3.06
N LYS A 497 -36.53 12.37 3.42
CA LYS A 497 -37.34 13.60 3.39
C LYS A 497 -37.25 14.28 2.02
#